data_AF-A0A540V829-F1
#
_entry.id   AF-A0A540V829-F1
#
_cell.length_a   1.000
_cell.length_b   1.000
_cell.length_c   1.000
_cell.angle_alpha   90.00
_cell.angle_beta   90.00
_cell.angle_gamma   90.00
#
_symmetry.space_group_name_H-M   'P 1'
#
loop_
_entity.id
_entity.type
_entity.pdbx_description
1 polymer ?
#
loop_
_entity_poly.entity_id
_entity_poly.type
_entity_poly.pdbx_seq_one_letter_code
_entity_poly.pdbx_strand_id
1 'polypeptide(L)'
;MYREITVDRSILYIEQYHIDQFNNLAKKYSEFNHFVKEGALNIIDAWIIAFNIWLLLLPEKYHIIHSAEKTLYYSSNFVILNALQENVHFNQLKARENRPELLYYIISLQMATGLNQWILDVMKKNHLSYMAERNKHHIYFDSHLGSEKEIQRFLEDQSKFVKAAVKELNSTDTFDKMIKQSIDEAYKVYNEYRSKAKEPSNS
;
A
#
# COMPACT_ATOMS: atom_id res chain seq x y z
N MET A 1 -7.93 -9.51 9.27
CA MET A 1 -7.67 -8.71 8.06
C MET A 1 -6.76 -7.54 8.38
N TYR A 2 -7.21 -6.35 8.82
CA TYR A 2 -6.28 -5.30 9.31
C TYR A 2 -5.56 -5.71 10.62
N ARG A 3 -6.18 -6.56 11.45
CA ARG A 3 -5.57 -7.09 12.67
C ARG A 3 -4.35 -7.99 12.46
N GLU A 4 -4.07 -8.38 11.21
CA GLU A 4 -2.90 -9.19 10.84
C GLU A 4 -1.65 -8.34 10.59
N ILE A 5 -1.76 -7.01 10.68
CA ILE A 5 -0.63 -6.09 10.60
C ILE A 5 0.22 -6.25 11.86
N THR A 6 1.50 -6.55 11.66
CA THR A 6 2.52 -6.67 12.71
C THR A 6 3.72 -5.78 12.37
N VAL A 7 4.57 -5.50 13.37
CA VAL A 7 5.83 -4.77 13.17
C VAL A 7 6.71 -5.50 12.14
N ASP A 8 6.75 -6.83 12.22
CA ASP A 8 7.56 -7.68 11.34
C ASP A 8 7.09 -7.66 9.89
N ARG A 9 5.79 -7.43 9.66
CA ARG A 9 5.22 -7.37 8.31
C ARG A 9 5.32 -5.99 7.65
N SER A 10 5.70 -4.93 8.38
CA SER A 10 5.96 -3.62 7.77
C SER A 10 7.34 -3.57 7.11
N ILE A 11 7.48 -2.95 5.95
CA ILE A 11 8.79 -2.73 5.30
C ILE A 11 9.55 -1.54 5.91
N LEU A 12 8.91 -0.80 6.82
CA LEU A 12 9.43 0.37 7.50
C LEU A 12 9.79 0.01 8.93
N TYR A 13 10.75 0.73 9.51
CA TYR A 13 11.02 0.69 10.93
C TYR A 13 9.89 1.42 11.65
N ILE A 14 9.15 0.69 12.47
CA ILE A 14 7.97 1.18 13.18
C ILE A 14 7.88 0.62 14.59
N GLU A 15 7.16 1.34 15.43
CA GLU A 15 6.75 0.89 16.76
C GLU A 15 5.28 0.43 16.78
N GLN A 16 4.92 -0.38 17.80
CA GLN A 16 3.58 -0.93 17.99
C GLN A 16 2.48 0.13 18.01
N TYR A 17 2.76 1.33 18.56
CA TYR A 17 1.76 2.40 18.63
C TYR A 17 1.25 2.83 17.25
N HIS A 18 2.07 2.70 16.18
CA HIS A 18 1.63 3.02 14.82
C HIS A 18 0.56 2.04 14.34
N ILE A 19 0.74 0.75 14.65
CA ILE A 19 -0.22 -0.30 14.33
C ILE A 19 -1.51 -0.07 15.10
N ASP A 20 -1.39 0.25 16.39
CA ASP A 20 -2.55 0.53 17.24
C ASP A 20 -3.36 1.73 16.74
N GLN A 21 -2.67 2.80 16.31
CA GLN A 21 -3.31 3.96 15.70
C GLN A 21 -4.05 3.57 14.41
N PHE A 22 -3.40 2.87 13.48
CA PHE A 22 -4.04 2.46 12.24
C PHE A 22 -5.23 1.51 12.48
N ASN A 23 -5.10 0.56 13.41
CA ASN A 23 -6.18 -0.34 13.80
C ASN A 23 -7.36 0.41 14.42
N ASN A 24 -7.09 1.45 15.22
CA ASN A 24 -8.13 2.31 15.76
C ASN A 24 -8.85 3.10 14.66
N LEU A 25 -8.13 3.59 13.63
CA LEU A 25 -8.76 4.19 12.46
C LEU A 25 -9.64 3.19 11.71
N ALA A 26 -9.13 1.99 11.43
CA ALA A 26 -9.87 0.95 10.72
C ALA A 26 -11.10 0.44 11.48
N LYS A 27 -11.08 0.51 12.81
CA LYS A 27 -12.24 0.24 13.66
C LYS A 27 -13.24 1.39 13.65
N LYS A 28 -12.76 2.63 13.81
CA LYS A 28 -13.58 3.86 13.86
C LYS A 28 -14.29 4.14 12.54
N TYR A 29 -13.65 3.82 11.42
CA TYR A 29 -14.07 4.14 10.06
C TYR A 29 -14.29 2.87 9.24
N SER A 30 -14.89 1.85 9.88
CA SER A 30 -15.03 0.50 9.33
C SER A 30 -15.86 0.44 8.05
N GLU A 31 -16.73 1.42 7.82
CA GLU A 31 -17.54 1.54 6.60
C GLU A 31 -16.69 1.69 5.34
N PHE A 32 -15.44 2.16 5.45
CA PHE A 32 -14.53 2.31 4.29
C PHE A 32 -13.61 1.10 4.08
N ASN A 33 -13.63 0.10 4.97
CA ASN A 33 -12.73 -1.06 4.90
C ASN A 33 -12.90 -1.87 3.61
N HIS A 34 -14.07 -1.80 2.97
CA HIS A 34 -14.37 -2.45 1.69
C HIS A 34 -13.56 -1.90 0.50
N PHE A 35 -12.87 -0.76 0.66
CA PHE A 35 -11.99 -0.24 -0.37
C PHE A 35 -10.72 -1.05 -0.56
N VAL A 36 -10.25 -1.77 0.46
CA VAL A 36 -9.09 -2.67 0.34
C VAL A 36 -9.52 -3.91 -0.42
N LYS A 37 -8.86 -4.19 -1.55
CA LYS A 37 -9.18 -5.32 -2.44
C LYS A 37 -7.94 -6.13 -2.76
N GLU A 38 -8.20 -7.40 -3.09
CA GLU A 38 -7.19 -8.31 -3.63
C GLU A 38 -6.77 -7.89 -5.04
N GLY A 39 -5.58 -8.34 -5.43
CA GLY A 39 -4.96 -8.03 -6.72
C GLY A 39 -3.84 -9.02 -7.01
N ALA A 40 -2.61 -8.54 -7.13
CA ALA A 40 -1.44 -9.40 -7.22
C ALA A 40 -1.15 -10.15 -5.93
N LEU A 41 -1.50 -9.54 -4.80
CA LEU A 41 -1.35 -10.10 -3.47
C LEU A 41 -2.74 -10.32 -2.85
N ASN A 42 -2.80 -11.26 -1.90
CA ASN A 42 -4.00 -11.51 -1.12
C ASN A 42 -4.39 -10.29 -0.27
N ILE A 43 -5.53 -10.38 0.38
CA ILE A 43 -6.05 -9.24 1.13
C ILE A 43 -5.29 -8.90 2.41
N ILE A 44 -4.63 -9.86 3.07
CA ILE A 44 -3.79 -9.56 4.24
C ILE A 44 -2.66 -8.64 3.80
N ASP A 45 -1.99 -8.98 2.70
CA ASP A 45 -0.92 -8.17 2.13
C ASP A 45 -1.43 -6.82 1.63
N ALA A 46 -2.65 -6.75 1.08
CA ALA A 46 -3.27 -5.47 0.69
C ALA A 46 -3.46 -4.53 1.88
N TRP A 47 -3.83 -5.04 3.06
CA TRP A 47 -3.91 -4.25 4.29
C TRP A 47 -2.54 -3.78 4.78
N ILE A 48 -1.51 -4.61 4.64
CA ILE A 48 -0.14 -4.23 4.98
C ILE A 48 0.36 -3.13 4.03
N ILE A 49 0.02 -3.19 2.74
CA ILE A 49 0.27 -2.11 1.79
C ILE A 49 -0.44 -0.82 2.24
N ALA A 50 -1.73 -0.89 2.60
CA ALA A 50 -2.48 0.27 3.07
C ALA A 50 -1.83 0.92 4.29
N PHE A 51 -1.41 0.11 5.25
CA PHE A 51 -0.70 0.57 6.43
C PHE A 51 0.64 1.24 6.09
N ASN A 52 1.46 0.63 5.22
CA ASN A 52 2.73 1.23 4.79
C ASN A 52 2.51 2.56 4.05
N ILE A 53 1.47 2.67 3.22
CA ILE A 53 1.12 3.94 2.54
C ILE A 53 0.66 4.99 3.55
N TRP A 54 -0.18 4.61 4.52
CA TRP A 54 -0.63 5.51 5.57
C TRP A 54 0.55 6.08 6.37
N LEU A 55 1.51 5.22 6.75
CA LEU A 55 2.76 5.62 7.40
C LEU A 55 3.53 6.66 6.56
N LEU A 56 3.71 6.42 5.26
CA LEU A 56 4.42 7.34 4.37
C LEU A 56 3.74 8.71 4.22
N LEU A 57 2.43 8.78 4.43
CA LEU A 57 1.66 10.02 4.41
C LEU A 57 1.72 10.78 5.75
N LEU A 58 2.17 10.13 6.83
CA LEU A 58 2.36 10.80 8.11
C LEU A 58 3.47 11.86 8.01
N PRO A 59 3.38 12.94 8.83
CA PRO A 59 4.44 13.94 8.95
C PRO A 59 5.82 13.33 9.30
N GLU A 60 6.91 13.94 8.85
CA GLU A 60 8.28 13.42 9.04
C GLU A 60 8.71 13.27 10.50
N LYS A 61 8.03 13.95 11.44
CA LYS A 61 8.26 13.84 12.88
C LYS A 61 8.02 12.45 13.47
N TYR A 62 7.42 11.52 12.72
CA TYR A 62 7.19 10.15 13.16
C TYR A 62 8.40 9.21 12.94
N HIS A 63 9.56 9.73 12.47
CA HIS A 63 10.82 8.98 12.34
C HIS A 63 10.70 7.63 11.62
N ILE A 64 9.96 7.62 10.52
CA ILE A 64 9.74 6.43 9.71
C ILE A 64 10.96 6.22 8.81
N ILE A 65 11.76 5.19 9.13
CA ILE A 65 13.01 4.87 8.42
C ILE A 65 12.84 3.55 7.65
N HIS A 66 13.51 3.41 6.52
CA HIS A 66 13.54 2.14 5.78
C HIS A 66 14.27 1.06 6.57
N SER A 67 13.72 -0.16 6.63
CA SER A 67 14.42 -1.28 7.26
C SER A 67 15.49 -1.84 6.30
N ALA A 68 16.77 -1.63 6.63
CA ALA A 68 17.91 -2.09 5.82
C ALA A 68 17.96 -3.62 5.65
N GLU A 69 17.49 -4.38 6.64
CA GLU A 69 17.41 -5.83 6.56
C GLU A 69 16.33 -6.27 5.56
N LYS A 70 15.15 -5.63 5.60
CA LYS A 70 14.02 -5.97 4.72
C LYS A 70 14.27 -5.62 3.26
N THR A 71 15.18 -4.69 2.96
CA THR A 71 15.62 -4.39 1.59
C THR A 71 16.20 -5.60 0.86
N LEU A 72 16.80 -6.57 1.58
CA LEU A 72 17.38 -7.77 0.98
C LEU A 72 16.32 -8.71 0.40
N TYR A 73 15.17 -8.80 1.06
CA TYR A 73 14.08 -9.70 0.67
C TYR A 73 13.00 -9.02 -0.17
N TYR A 74 12.73 -7.74 0.08
CA TYR A 74 11.58 -7.02 -0.47
C TYR A 74 11.98 -5.96 -1.49
N SER A 75 12.96 -6.25 -2.34
CA SER A 75 13.49 -5.29 -3.31
C SER A 75 12.41 -4.70 -4.24
N SER A 76 11.38 -5.47 -4.60
CA SER A 76 10.26 -4.93 -5.39
C SER A 76 9.51 -3.82 -4.67
N ASN A 77 9.33 -3.96 -3.36
CA ASN A 77 8.59 -3.01 -2.56
C ASN A 77 9.37 -1.71 -2.42
N PHE A 78 10.69 -1.78 -2.28
CA PHE A 78 11.54 -0.59 -2.22
C PHE A 78 11.57 0.19 -3.53
N VAL A 79 11.60 -0.50 -4.68
CA VAL A 79 11.50 0.16 -5.99
C VAL A 79 10.17 0.92 -6.11
N ILE A 80 9.06 0.27 -5.75
CA ILE A 80 7.73 0.89 -5.78
C ILE A 80 7.64 2.05 -4.79
N LEU A 81 8.19 1.88 -3.59
CA LEU A 81 8.13 2.88 -2.52
C LEU A 81 8.94 4.12 -2.88
N ASN A 82 10.13 3.97 -3.46
CA ASN A 82 10.93 5.09 -3.96
C ASN A 82 10.17 5.84 -5.07
N ALA A 83 9.60 5.11 -6.03
CA ALA A 83 8.78 5.72 -7.09
C ALA A 83 7.55 6.47 -6.54
N LEU A 84 6.95 5.95 -5.47
CA LEU A 84 5.84 6.63 -4.78
C LEU A 84 6.29 7.91 -4.08
N GLN A 85 7.44 7.87 -3.38
CA GLN A 85 8.01 9.02 -2.69
C GLN A 85 8.50 10.12 -3.65
N GLU A 86 8.85 9.76 -4.88
CA GLU A 86 9.21 10.72 -5.93
C GLU A 86 7.99 11.27 -6.68
N ASN A 87 6.81 10.66 -6.51
CA ASN A 87 5.61 11.04 -7.24
C ASN A 87 5.08 12.43 -6.82
N VAL A 88 4.79 13.28 -7.82
CA VAL A 88 4.35 14.67 -7.60
C VAL A 88 3.01 14.75 -6.85
N HIS A 89 2.04 13.90 -7.17
CA HIS A 89 0.73 13.91 -6.52
C HIS A 89 0.82 13.45 -5.06
N PHE A 90 1.64 12.45 -4.79
CA PHE A 90 1.90 11.97 -3.44
C PHE A 90 2.62 13.04 -2.58
N ASN A 91 3.64 13.69 -3.14
CA ASN A 91 4.37 14.76 -2.45
C ASN A 91 3.50 15.99 -2.18
N GLN A 92 2.57 16.32 -3.09
CA GLN A 92 1.58 17.38 -2.85
C GLN A 92 0.64 17.06 -1.69
N LEU A 93 0.34 15.79 -1.39
CA LEU A 93 -0.38 15.42 -0.17
C LEU A 93 0.51 15.61 1.05
N LYS A 94 1.73 15.05 1.02
CA LYS A 94 2.69 15.16 2.13
C LYS A 94 3.03 16.60 2.50
N ALA A 95 2.93 17.56 1.58
CA ALA A 95 3.23 18.97 1.85
C ALA A 95 2.08 19.73 2.54
N ARG A 96 0.87 19.18 2.64
CA ARG A 96 -0.29 19.93 3.19
C ARG A 96 -0.18 20.10 4.70
N GLU A 97 -0.50 21.30 5.19
CA GLU A 97 -0.59 21.57 6.63
C GLU A 97 -1.85 20.94 7.24
N ASN A 98 -2.99 21.10 6.57
CA ASN A 98 -4.24 20.47 6.99
C ASN A 98 -4.34 19.05 6.44
N ARG A 99 -4.25 18.06 7.33
CA ARG A 99 -4.32 16.63 7.01
C ARG A 99 -5.46 15.97 7.79
N PRO A 100 -6.70 16.01 7.29
CA PRO A 100 -7.81 15.34 7.96
C PRO A 100 -7.51 13.84 8.05
N GLU A 101 -7.51 13.32 9.28
CA GLU A 101 -7.19 11.92 9.60
C GLU A 101 -7.97 10.94 8.70
N LEU A 102 -9.28 11.14 8.58
CA LEU A 102 -10.16 10.31 7.76
C LEU A 102 -9.78 10.34 6.27
N LEU A 103 -9.47 11.51 5.72
CA LEU A 103 -9.10 11.63 4.30
C LEU A 103 -7.82 10.83 4.02
N TYR A 104 -6.82 10.95 4.88
CA TYR A 104 -5.54 10.27 4.72
C TYR A 104 -5.67 8.76 4.94
N TYR A 105 -6.56 8.35 5.84
CA TYR A 105 -6.97 6.95 5.96
C TYR A 105 -7.60 6.44 4.65
N ILE A 106 -8.61 7.12 4.09
CA ILE A 106 -9.26 6.69 2.83
C ILE A 106 -8.27 6.64 1.66
N ILE A 107 -7.39 7.65 1.53
CA ILE A 107 -6.32 7.68 0.52
C ILE A 107 -5.46 6.43 0.64
N SER A 108 -5.05 6.04 1.86
CA SER A 108 -4.21 4.86 2.05
C SER A 108 -4.89 3.56 1.60
N LEU A 109 -6.20 3.42 1.84
CA LEU A 109 -6.96 2.24 1.42
C LEU A 109 -7.08 2.15 -0.10
N GLN A 110 -7.44 3.27 -0.75
CA GLN A 110 -7.62 3.29 -2.20
C GLN A 110 -6.31 3.12 -2.94
N MET A 111 -5.23 3.79 -2.48
CA MET A 111 -3.91 3.59 -3.06
C MET A 111 -3.40 2.17 -2.88
N ALA A 112 -3.71 1.49 -1.77
CA ALA A 112 -3.32 0.09 -1.59
C ALA A 112 -3.96 -0.82 -2.63
N THR A 113 -5.25 -0.63 -2.89
CA THR A 113 -5.98 -1.34 -3.94
C THR A 113 -5.45 -0.99 -5.32
N GLY A 114 -5.27 0.30 -5.62
CA GLY A 114 -4.70 0.76 -6.89
C GLY A 114 -3.31 0.17 -7.14
N LEU A 115 -2.47 0.14 -6.12
CA LEU A 115 -1.13 -0.43 -6.21
C LEU A 115 -1.16 -1.95 -6.37
N ASN A 116 -1.98 -2.66 -5.60
CA ASN A 116 -2.11 -4.11 -5.70
C ASN A 116 -2.62 -4.54 -7.09
N GLN A 117 -3.51 -3.74 -7.70
CA GLN A 117 -3.98 -3.92 -9.07
C GLN A 117 -2.90 -3.56 -10.11
N TRP A 118 -2.17 -2.46 -9.93
CA TRP A 118 -1.08 -2.08 -10.82
C TRP A 118 0.02 -3.15 -10.86
N ILE A 119 0.40 -3.72 -9.70
CA ILE A 119 1.34 -4.84 -9.62
C ILE A 119 0.83 -6.03 -10.44
N LEU A 120 -0.46 -6.34 -10.36
CA LEU A 120 -1.07 -7.44 -11.10
C LEU A 120 -1.00 -7.21 -12.61
N ASP A 121 -1.26 -5.99 -13.05
CA ASP A 121 -1.22 -5.63 -14.46
C ASP A 121 0.21 -5.66 -15.01
N VAL A 122 1.20 -5.20 -14.24
CA VAL A 122 2.63 -5.36 -14.57
C VAL A 122 3.01 -6.83 -14.68
N MET A 123 2.59 -7.67 -13.73
CA MET A 123 2.85 -9.10 -13.77
C MET A 123 2.25 -9.74 -15.03
N LYS A 124 0.98 -9.44 -15.36
CA LYS A 124 0.30 -9.97 -16.55
C LYS A 124 1.02 -9.57 -17.84
N LYS A 125 1.37 -8.29 -18.00
CA LYS A 125 2.07 -7.76 -19.17
C LYS A 125 3.44 -8.40 -19.40
N ASN A 126 4.08 -8.89 -18.34
CA ASN A 126 5.43 -9.46 -18.38
C ASN A 126 5.45 -10.99 -18.18
N HIS A 127 4.32 -11.67 -18.34
CA HIS A 127 4.18 -13.12 -18.18
C HIS A 127 4.61 -13.66 -16.80
N LEU A 128 4.40 -12.86 -15.75
CA LEU A 128 4.71 -13.19 -14.36
C LEU A 128 3.47 -13.58 -13.55
N SER A 129 2.33 -13.85 -14.19
CA SER A 129 1.06 -14.14 -13.51
C SER A 129 1.12 -15.33 -12.54
N TYR A 130 2.04 -16.28 -12.74
CA TYR A 130 2.26 -17.38 -11.79
C TYR A 130 2.66 -16.90 -10.39
N MET A 131 3.32 -15.74 -10.29
CA MET A 131 3.66 -15.14 -9.00
C MET A 131 2.41 -14.68 -8.28
N ALA A 132 1.47 -14.02 -8.98
CA ALA A 132 0.20 -13.59 -8.42
C ALA A 132 -0.63 -14.77 -7.93
N GLU A 133 -0.73 -15.85 -8.72
CA GLU A 133 -1.43 -17.06 -8.29
C GLU A 133 -0.84 -17.67 -7.01
N ARG A 134 0.49 -17.70 -6.88
CA ARG A 134 1.14 -18.12 -5.63
C ARG A 134 0.80 -17.17 -4.47
N ASN A 135 0.90 -15.86 -4.69
CA ASN A 135 0.69 -14.86 -3.64
C ASN A 135 -0.76 -14.79 -3.12
N LYS A 136 -1.74 -15.40 -3.82
CA LYS A 136 -3.10 -15.59 -3.29
C LYS A 136 -3.15 -16.57 -2.12
N HIS A 137 -2.23 -17.51 -2.06
CA HIS A 137 -2.24 -18.59 -1.06
C HIS A 137 -1.17 -18.43 0.02
N HIS A 138 -0.29 -17.44 -0.11
CA HIS A 138 0.81 -17.18 0.82
C HIS A 138 0.84 -15.71 1.21
N ILE A 139 1.16 -15.42 2.48
CA ILE A 139 1.38 -14.06 2.95
C ILE A 139 2.74 -13.59 2.40
N TYR A 140 2.71 -12.65 1.46
CA TYR A 140 3.90 -12.12 0.80
C TYR A 140 4.90 -11.56 1.82
N PHE A 141 4.42 -10.85 2.83
CA PHE A 141 5.27 -10.26 3.88
C PHE A 141 5.87 -11.28 4.87
N ASP A 142 5.55 -12.57 4.74
CA ASP A 142 6.17 -13.67 5.49
C ASP A 142 7.14 -14.49 4.61
N SER A 143 7.33 -14.14 3.33
CA SER A 143 8.12 -14.94 2.37
C SER A 143 9.58 -15.17 2.77
N HIS A 144 10.16 -14.29 3.60
CA HIS A 144 11.52 -14.42 4.13
C HIS A 144 11.66 -15.47 5.25
N LEU A 145 10.54 -15.95 5.81
CA LEU A 145 10.48 -16.94 6.88
C LEU A 145 10.38 -18.39 6.35
N GLY A 146 10.35 -18.56 5.03
CA GLY A 146 10.27 -19.87 4.39
C GLY A 146 11.56 -20.69 4.50
N SER A 147 11.53 -21.90 3.95
CA SER A 147 12.75 -22.68 3.74
C SER A 147 13.72 -21.98 2.77
N GLU A 148 15.00 -22.34 2.81
CA GLU A 148 16.03 -21.77 1.92
C GLU A 148 15.63 -21.83 0.44
N LYS A 149 15.00 -22.93 -0.01
CA LYS A 149 14.50 -23.08 -1.38
C LYS A 149 13.35 -22.13 -1.69
N GLU A 150 12.45 -21.90 -0.74
CA GLU A 150 11.34 -20.96 -0.89
C GLU A 150 11.84 -19.52 -0.94
N ILE A 151 12.79 -19.16 -0.06
CA ILE A 151 13.45 -17.86 -0.05
C ILE A 151 14.17 -17.62 -1.38
N GLN A 152 14.96 -18.59 -1.85
CA GLN A 152 15.68 -18.46 -3.11
C GLN A 152 14.73 -18.22 -4.29
N ARG A 153 13.64 -19.01 -4.38
CA ARG A 153 12.61 -18.82 -5.41
C ARG A 153 11.93 -17.45 -5.30
N PHE A 154 11.67 -17.00 -4.08
CA PHE A 154 11.10 -15.69 -3.82
C PHE A 154 12.02 -14.57 -4.31
N LEU A 155 13.31 -14.63 -4.01
CA LEU A 155 14.31 -13.64 -4.45
C LEU A 155 14.46 -13.61 -5.98
N GLU A 156 14.42 -14.76 -6.65
CA GLU A 156 14.40 -14.83 -8.11
C GLU A 156 13.17 -14.13 -8.71
N ASP A 157 12.01 -14.32 -8.08
CA ASP A 157 10.77 -13.70 -8.51
C ASP A 157 10.75 -12.20 -8.22
N GLN A 158 11.33 -11.77 -7.10
CA GLN A 158 11.58 -10.36 -6.79
C GLN A 158 12.42 -9.70 -7.87
N SER A 159 13.52 -10.33 -8.28
CA SER A 159 14.40 -9.80 -9.34
C SER A 159 13.68 -9.66 -10.69
N LYS A 160 12.93 -10.70 -11.11
CA LYS A 160 12.13 -10.67 -12.33
C LYS A 160 11.08 -9.54 -12.29
N PHE A 161 10.39 -9.41 -11.16
CA PHE A 161 9.37 -8.36 -11.02
C PHE A 161 9.99 -6.96 -10.96
N VAL A 162 11.12 -6.76 -10.27
CA VAL A 162 11.85 -5.48 -10.27
C VAL A 162 12.17 -5.04 -11.70
N LYS A 163 12.69 -5.95 -12.53
CA LYS A 163 12.96 -5.63 -13.95
C LYS A 163 11.71 -5.18 -14.70
N ALA A 164 10.58 -5.85 -14.47
CA ALA A 164 9.30 -5.50 -15.09
C ALA A 164 8.76 -4.16 -14.58
N ALA A 165 8.79 -3.93 -13.27
CA ALA A 165 8.32 -2.71 -12.63
C ALA A 165 9.13 -1.48 -13.04
N VAL A 166 10.47 -1.57 -13.02
CA VAL A 166 11.35 -0.49 -13.48
C VAL A 166 11.08 -0.15 -14.94
N LYS A 167 10.87 -1.15 -15.80
CA LYS A 167 10.49 -0.91 -17.19
C LYS A 167 9.15 -0.19 -17.29
N GLU A 168 8.11 -0.64 -16.59
CA GLU A 168 6.78 -0.01 -16.61
C GLU A 168 6.84 1.44 -16.11
N LEU A 169 7.53 1.69 -15.00
CA LEU A 169 7.71 3.01 -14.39
C LEU A 169 8.40 4.01 -15.33
N ASN A 170 9.35 3.55 -16.16
CA ASN A 170 10.08 4.42 -17.08
C ASN A 170 9.46 4.51 -18.48
N SER A 171 8.58 3.58 -18.86
CA SER A 171 8.05 3.49 -20.23
C SER A 171 6.59 3.94 -20.35
N THR A 172 5.88 4.10 -19.24
CA THR A 172 4.45 4.40 -19.22
C THR A 172 4.08 5.33 -18.06
N ASP A 173 2.91 5.95 -18.14
CA ASP A 173 2.35 6.80 -17.07
C ASP A 173 1.33 6.04 -16.19
N THR A 174 1.28 4.71 -16.28
CA THR A 174 0.25 3.90 -15.60
C THR A 174 0.31 4.02 -14.08
N PHE A 175 1.51 4.13 -13.52
CA PHE A 175 1.73 4.29 -12.08
C PHE A 175 1.26 5.66 -11.58
N ASP A 176 1.62 6.73 -12.30
CA ASP A 176 1.21 8.10 -11.97
C ASP A 176 -0.31 8.28 -12.07
N LYS A 177 -0.91 7.77 -13.15
CA LYS A 177 -2.37 7.74 -13.32
C LYS A 177 -3.07 7.00 -12.19
N MET A 178 -2.54 5.85 -11.76
CA MET A 178 -3.08 5.08 -10.64
C MET A 178 -3.05 5.88 -9.33
N ILE A 179 -1.92 6.55 -9.04
CA ILE A 179 -1.80 7.39 -7.84
C ILE A 179 -2.82 8.53 -7.89
N LYS A 180 -2.84 9.28 -8.99
CA LYS A 180 -3.76 10.41 -9.16
C LYS A 180 -5.22 9.97 -9.01
N GLN A 181 -5.61 8.89 -9.68
CA GLN A 181 -6.97 8.36 -9.63
C GLN A 181 -7.36 7.95 -8.20
N SER A 182 -6.48 7.24 -7.49
CA SER A 182 -6.71 6.83 -6.11
C SER A 182 -6.89 8.04 -5.18
N ILE A 183 -6.18 9.13 -5.44
CA ILE A 183 -6.31 10.36 -4.65
C ILE A 183 -7.63 11.07 -4.97
N ASP A 184 -7.96 11.23 -6.25
CA ASP A 184 -9.18 11.90 -6.70
C ASP A 184 -10.44 11.18 -6.20
N GLU A 185 -10.45 9.85 -6.27
CA GLU A 185 -11.53 9.01 -5.76
C GLU A 185 -11.66 9.13 -4.22
N ALA A 186 -10.54 9.22 -3.49
CA ALA A 186 -10.55 9.38 -2.04
C ALA A 186 -11.13 10.74 -1.63
N TYR A 187 -10.79 11.82 -2.36
CA TYR A 187 -11.40 13.13 -2.14
C TYR A 187 -12.90 13.11 -2.37
N LYS A 188 -13.36 12.45 -3.45
CA LYS A 188 -14.78 12.32 -3.74
C LYS A 188 -15.51 11.64 -2.59
N VAL A 189 -15.04 10.48 -2.15
CA VAL A 189 -15.64 9.73 -1.03
C VAL A 189 -15.64 10.55 0.25
N TYR A 190 -14.52 11.19 0.60
CA TYR A 190 -14.41 12.00 1.81
C TYR A 190 -15.38 13.19 1.81
N ASN A 191 -15.51 13.88 0.67
CA ASN A 191 -16.42 15.01 0.53
C ASN A 191 -17.89 14.58 0.61
N GLU A 192 -18.24 13.44 -0.02
CA GLU A 192 -19.59 12.86 0.09
C GLU A 192 -19.93 12.50 1.55
N TYR A 193 -19.01 11.86 2.27
CA TYR A 193 -19.18 11.54 3.69
C TYR A 193 -19.37 12.81 4.54
N ARG A 194 -18.53 13.83 4.32
CA ARG A 194 -18.63 15.11 5.04
C ARG A 194 -19.93 15.84 4.79
N SER A 195 -20.46 15.79 3.57
CA SER A 195 -21.74 16.42 3.23
C SER A 195 -22.90 15.71 3.93
N LYS A 196 -22.93 14.38 3.90
CA LYS A 196 -23.94 13.57 4.61
C LYS A 196 -23.90 13.76 6.12
N ALA A 197 -22.70 13.89 6.71
CA ALA A 197 -22.55 14.14 8.14
C ALA A 197 -23.00 15.55 8.58
N LYS A 198 -23.20 16.48 7.64
CA LYS A 198 -23.68 17.85 7.90
C LYS A 198 -25.18 18.03 7.71
N GLU A 199 -25.85 17.09 7.05
CA GLU A 199 -27.32 17.11 6.96
C GLU A 199 -27.87 16.68 8.33
N PRO A 200 -28.66 17.53 9.03
CA PRO A 200 -29.36 17.07 10.21
C PRO A 200 -30.33 15.98 9.76
N SER A 201 -30.31 14.85 10.46
CA SER A 201 -31.33 13.81 10.37
C SER A 201 -32.68 14.44 10.72
N ASN A 202 -33.38 14.96 9.71
CA ASN A 202 -34.76 15.39 9.83
C ASN A 202 -35.62 14.13 9.97
N SER A 203 -35.73 13.66 11.21
CA SER A 203 -36.77 12.76 11.69
C SER A 203 -37.88 13.58 12.32
#